data_AF-A0A7J4U3Y3-F1
#
_entry.id   AF-A0A7J4U3Y3-F1
#
_cell.length_a   1.000
_cell.length_b   1.000
_cell.length_c   1.000
_cell.angle_alpha   90.00
_cell.angle_beta   90.00
_cell.angle_gamma   90.00
#
_symmetry.space_group_name_H-M   'P 1'
#
loop_
_entity.id
_entity.type
_entity.pdbx_description
1 polymer ?
#
loop_
_entity_poly.entity_id
_entity_poly.type
_entity_poly.pdbx_seq_one_letter_code
_entity_poly.pdbx_strand_id
1 'polypeptide(L)'
;MSKPMIVTGMLEDELGTAIANRLVRVNYEMVNGQSGPVACLNDVTNADGEFAITCPLTGVLAGKAKVTVTYSSFDNNDAYRYENKTVQTEFAVFSNST
;
A
#
# COMPACT_ATOMS: atom_id res chain seq x y z
N MET A 1 -19.83 -9.58 -5.42
CA MET A 1 -18.40 -9.89 -5.66
C MET A 1 -17.56 -8.77 -5.06
N SER A 2 -16.52 -9.09 -4.30
CA SER A 2 -15.55 -8.08 -3.81
C SER A 2 -14.71 -7.59 -5.00
N LYS A 3 -14.60 -6.26 -5.17
CA LYS A 3 -13.72 -5.65 -6.16
C LYS A 3 -12.49 -5.14 -5.41
N PRO A 4 -11.36 -5.87 -5.40
CA PRO A 4 -10.18 -5.43 -4.67
C PRO A 4 -9.61 -4.16 -5.29
N MET A 5 -9.04 -3.30 -4.46
CA MET A 5 -8.12 -2.26 -4.89
C MET A 5 -6.72 -2.89 -4.96
N ILE A 6 -5.97 -2.63 -6.02
CA ILE A 6 -4.57 -3.06 -6.12
C ILE A 6 -3.71 -1.81 -6.06
N VAL A 7 -2.83 -1.73 -5.06
CA VAL A 7 -1.89 -0.64 -4.89
C VAL A 7 -0.55 -1.08 -5.46
N THR A 8 -0.14 -0.42 -6.53
CA THR A 8 1.13 -0.68 -7.22
C THR A 8 2.13 0.43 -6.96
N GLY A 9 3.40 0.09 -7.03
CA GLY A 9 4.50 1.05 -6.90
C GLY A 9 5.85 0.38 -7.05
N MET A 10 6.90 1.18 -6.92
CA MET A 10 8.28 0.74 -7.00
C MET A 10 9.06 1.28 -5.81
N LEU A 11 9.93 0.43 -5.24
CA LEU A 11 10.84 0.78 -4.17
C LEU A 11 12.24 0.93 -4.75
N GLU A 12 12.78 2.14 -4.66
CA GLU A 12 14.13 2.49 -5.11
C GLU A 12 14.89 3.19 -3.97
N ASP A 13 16.21 3.08 -4.00
CA ASP A 13 17.07 3.92 -3.17
C ASP A 13 17.21 5.35 -3.73
N GLU A 14 17.94 6.21 -3.03
CA GLU A 14 18.15 7.61 -3.42
C GLU A 14 18.89 7.80 -4.75
N LEU A 15 19.50 6.75 -5.29
CA LEU A 15 20.21 6.73 -6.56
C LEU A 15 19.36 6.15 -7.71
N GLY A 16 18.12 5.73 -7.42
CA GLY A 16 17.24 5.07 -8.40
C GLY A 16 17.53 3.58 -8.57
N THR A 17 18.24 2.95 -7.63
CA THR A 17 18.46 1.50 -7.67
C THR A 17 17.25 0.78 -7.11
N ALA A 18 16.68 -0.13 -7.91
CA ALA A 18 15.59 -1.00 -7.47
C ALA A 18 15.96 -1.82 -6.22
N ILE A 19 15.06 -1.85 -5.23
CA ILE A 19 15.22 -2.59 -3.99
C ILE A 19 14.28 -3.81 -3.99
N ALA A 20 14.83 -4.98 -4.30
CA ALA A 20 14.10 -6.24 -4.39
C ALA A 20 13.90 -6.95 -3.03
N ASN A 21 12.88 -7.81 -2.96
CA ASN A 21 12.58 -8.69 -1.82
C ASN A 21 12.44 -7.91 -0.50
N ARG A 22 11.63 -6.85 -0.51
CA ARG A 22 11.30 -6.04 0.66
C ARG A 22 9.82 -6.00 0.92
N LEU A 23 9.45 -6.24 2.17
CA LEU A 23 8.09 -6.07 2.65
C LEU A 23 7.71 -4.60 2.55
N VAL A 24 6.60 -4.35 1.86
CA VAL A 24 5.90 -3.08 1.83
C VAL A 24 4.54 -3.29 2.49
N ARG A 25 4.18 -2.44 3.45
CA ARG A 25 2.88 -2.50 4.10
C ARG A 25 1.96 -1.46 3.49
N VAL A 26 0.72 -1.85 3.19
CA VAL A 26 -0.31 -0.93 2.73
C VAL A 26 -1.50 -1.01 3.67
N ASN A 27 -1.98 0.15 4.09
CA ASN A 27 -3.25 0.30 4.80
C ASN A 27 -4.13 1.27 4.02
N TYR A 28 -5.45 1.08 4.09
CA TYR A 28 -6.40 2.05 3.57
C TYR A 28 -7.44 2.43 4.63
N GLU A 29 -7.94 3.66 4.56
CA GLU A 29 -8.98 4.19 5.43
C GLU A 29 -9.95 5.03 4.59
N MET A 30 -11.26 4.86 4.76
CA MET A 30 -12.22 5.70 4.04
C MET A 30 -12.26 7.08 4.70
N VAL A 31 -12.05 8.16 3.94
CA VAL A 31 -11.88 9.55 4.45
C VAL A 31 -13.10 10.06 5.25
N ASN A 32 -14.28 9.46 5.05
CA ASN A 32 -15.50 9.72 5.82
C ASN A 32 -16.16 8.42 6.33
N GLY A 33 -15.42 7.32 6.37
CA GLY A 33 -15.94 6.05 6.89
C GLY A 33 -15.98 6.07 8.42
N GLN A 34 -16.88 5.29 9.00
CA GLN A 34 -16.91 5.06 10.45
C GLN A 34 -15.85 4.03 10.91
N SER A 35 -15.12 3.42 9.98
CA SER A 35 -14.11 2.40 10.25
C SER A 35 -12.71 2.99 10.14
N GLY A 36 -11.83 2.62 11.08
CA GLY A 36 -10.42 3.02 11.05
C GLY A 36 -9.61 2.30 9.95
N PRO A 37 -8.28 2.45 9.94
CA PRO A 37 -7.41 1.86 8.93
C PRO A 37 -7.53 0.34 8.85
N VAL A 38 -7.62 -0.17 7.62
CA VAL A 38 -7.66 -1.59 7.29
C VAL A 38 -6.35 -1.97 6.61
N ALA A 39 -5.69 -3.02 7.10
CA ALA A 39 -4.49 -3.56 6.48
C ALA A 39 -4.83 -4.32 5.20
N CYS A 40 -4.04 -4.09 4.15
CA CYS A 40 -4.08 -4.87 2.92
C CYS A 40 -3.30 -6.18 3.09
N LEU A 41 -3.31 -7.03 2.06
CA LEU A 41 -2.47 -8.23 2.04
C LEU A 41 -0.99 -7.81 2.02
N ASN A 42 -0.15 -8.53 2.76
CA ASN A 42 1.29 -8.32 2.72
C ASN A 42 1.86 -8.88 1.42
N ASP A 43 2.77 -8.14 0.81
CA ASP A 43 3.58 -8.62 -0.31
C ASP A 43 4.98 -7.98 -0.27
N VAL A 44 5.90 -8.53 -1.04
CA VAL A 44 7.27 -8.05 -1.17
C VAL A 44 7.54 -7.51 -2.57
N THR A 45 8.53 -6.64 -2.70
CA THR A 45 8.99 -6.17 -4.01
C THR A 45 9.62 -7.29 -4.84
N ASN A 46 9.39 -7.29 -6.15
CA ASN A 46 10.00 -8.20 -7.11
C ASN A 46 11.47 -7.82 -7.41
N ALA A 47 12.10 -8.49 -8.39
CA ALA A 47 13.49 -8.24 -8.77
C ALA A 47 13.75 -6.81 -9.29
N ASP A 48 12.73 -6.18 -9.86
CA ASP A 48 12.75 -4.82 -10.39
C ASP A 48 12.31 -3.78 -9.34
N GLY A 49 12.13 -4.19 -8.08
CA GLY A 49 11.70 -3.31 -6.99
C GLY A 49 10.20 -2.99 -6.99
N GLU A 50 9.42 -3.57 -7.89
CA GLU A 50 7.98 -3.31 -8.03
C GLU A 50 7.16 -4.14 -7.03
N PHE A 51 6.04 -3.60 -6.56
CA PHE A 51 5.05 -4.31 -5.73
C PHE A 51 3.63 -4.13 -6.26
N ALA A 52 2.75 -5.09 -6.00
CA ALA A 52 1.33 -5.06 -6.34
C ALA A 52 0.48 -5.62 -5.20
N ILE A 53 0.13 -4.75 -4.25
CA ILE A 53 -0.52 -5.16 -3.00
C ILE A 53 -2.04 -5.10 -3.13
N THR A 54 -2.67 -6.24 -2.88
CA THR A 54 -4.13 -6.39 -2.94
C THR A 54 -4.78 -5.92 -1.63
N CYS A 55 -5.66 -4.93 -1.73
CA CYS A 55 -6.47 -4.38 -0.64
C CYS A 55 -7.92 -4.83 -0.79
N PRO A 56 -8.45 -5.67 0.12
CA PRO A 56 -9.81 -6.18 0.02
C PRO A 56 -10.83 -5.07 0.37
N LEU A 57 -11.46 -4.47 -0.64
CA LEU A 57 -12.54 -3.52 -0.43
C LEU A 57 -13.85 -4.26 -0.16
N THR A 58 -14.15 -4.48 1.11
CA THR A 58 -15.39 -5.16 1.53
C THR A 58 -16.31 -4.18 2.24
N GLY A 59 -17.57 -4.06 1.79
CA GLY A 59 -18.57 -3.21 2.42
C GLY A 59 -18.30 -1.71 2.34
N VAL A 60 -17.44 -1.26 1.43
CA VAL A 60 -17.10 0.16 1.26
C VAL A 60 -18.12 0.87 0.37
N LEU A 61 -18.61 2.03 0.81
CA LEU A 61 -19.40 2.94 -0.02
C LEU A 61 -18.49 3.68 -1.01
N ALA A 62 -19.06 4.17 -2.11
CA ALA A 62 -18.36 5.10 -2.99
C ALA A 62 -17.90 6.34 -2.19
N GLY A 63 -16.70 6.84 -2.48
CA GLY A 63 -16.10 7.93 -1.73
C GLY A 63 -14.61 8.07 -2.01
N LYS A 64 -13.84 8.44 -0.99
CA LYS A 64 -12.38 8.48 -1.06
C LYS A 64 -11.75 7.54 -0.03
N ALA A 65 -10.74 6.80 -0.46
CA ALA A 65 -9.87 6.02 0.41
C ALA A 65 -8.51 6.70 0.52
N LYS A 66 -8.09 7.02 1.76
CA LYS A 66 -6.73 7.38 2.09
C LYS A 66 -5.90 6.11 2.17
N VAL A 67 -4.94 5.95 1.28
CA VAL A 67 -4.00 4.84 1.23
C VAL A 67 -2.68 5.29 1.84
N THR A 68 -2.18 4.51 2.79
CA THR A 68 -0.87 4.70 3.43
C THR A 68 0.03 3.53 3.06
N VAL A 69 1.11 3.82 2.35
CA VAL A 69 2.16 2.87 1.98
C VAL A 69 3.34 3.11 2.91
N THR A 70 3.82 2.07 3.58
CA THR A 70 4.92 2.14 4.54
C THR A 70 6.00 1.13 4.19
N TYR A 71 7.21 1.64 4.06
CA TYR A 71 8.45 0.89 4.13
C TYR A 71 9.05 1.05 5.54
N SER A 72 9.32 -0.07 6.20
CA SER A 72 10.02 -0.13 7.49
C SER A 72 11.34 -0.85 7.29
N SER A 73 12.46 -0.18 7.57
CA SER A 73 13.77 -0.80 7.49
C SER A 73 14.03 -1.77 8.65
N PHE A 74 13.30 -1.62 9.75
CA PHE A 74 13.30 -2.59 10.85
C PHE A 74 12.59 -3.89 10.47
N ASP A 75 11.44 -3.80 9.79
CA ASP A 75 10.69 -4.98 9.33
C ASP A 75 11.49 -5.79 8.31
N ASN A 76 12.34 -5.11 7.56
CA ASN A 76 13.18 -5.67 6.51
C ASN A 76 14.62 -5.98 6.95
N ASN A 77 14.95 -5.76 8.22
CA ASN A 77 16.28 -5.97 8.80
C ASN A 77 17.42 -5.25 8.03
N ASP A 78 17.17 -4.03 7.57
CA ASP A 78 18.14 -3.21 6.85
C ASP A 78 18.18 -1.75 7.34
N ALA A 79 17.85 -1.55 8.61
CA ALA A 79 17.92 -0.24 9.29
C ALA A 79 19.33 0.39 9.33
N TYR A 80 20.38 -0.38 9.04
CA TYR A 80 21.74 0.14 8.87
C TYR A 80 21.98 0.77 7.48
N ARG A 81 21.09 0.49 6.52
CA ARG A 81 21.24 0.91 5.12
C ARG A 81 20.15 1.90 4.70
N TYR A 82 18.92 1.72 5.15
CA TYR A 82 17.78 2.51 4.71
C TYR A 82 16.97 3.08 5.88
N GLU A 83 16.37 4.24 5.64
CA GLU A 83 15.42 4.86 6.57
C GLU A 83 13.99 4.39 6.32
N ASN A 84 13.15 4.46 7.34
CA ASN A 84 11.71 4.23 7.20
C ASN A 84 11.10 5.29 6.27
N LYS A 85 10.12 4.90 5.45
CA LYS A 85 9.40 5.83 4.59
C LYS A 85 7.92 5.54 4.59
N THR A 86 7.10 6.59 4.68
CA THR A 86 5.65 6.50 4.59
C THR A 86 5.16 7.50 3.55
N VAL A 87 4.31 7.03 2.64
CA VAL A 87 3.64 7.83 1.62
C VAL A 87 2.13 7.70 1.82
N GLN A 88 1.43 8.82 1.74
CA GLN A 88 -0.02 8.87 1.85
C GLN A 88 -0.62 9.54 0.64
N THR A 89 -1.72 8.98 0.14
CA THR A 89 -2.47 9.55 -0.98
C THR A 89 -3.94 9.17 -0.89
N GLU A 90 -4.81 9.93 -1.54
CA GLU A 90 -6.25 9.65 -1.60
C GLU A 90 -6.65 9.19 -2.99
N PHE A 91 -7.44 8.12 -3.06
CA PHE A 91 -8.03 7.64 -4.30
C PHE A 91 -9.55 7.67 -4.24
N ALA A 92 -10.18 8.04 -5.35
CA ALA A 92 -11.62 7.89 -5.50
C ALA A 92 -11.98 6.41 -5.61
N VAL A 93 -12.89 5.96 -4.76
CA VAL A 93 -13.47 4.61 -4.79
C VAL A 93 -14.85 4.73 -5.40
N PHE A 94 -15.06 4.06 -6.53
CA PHE A 94 -16.34 4.02 -7.22
C PHE A 94 -17.01 2.68 -6.95
N SER A 95 -18.19 2.69 -6.36
CA SER A 95 -19.06 1.51 -6.36
C SER A 95 -19.93 1.56 -7.61
N ASN A 96 -19.65 0.69 -8.60
CA ASN A 96 -20.68 0.36 -9.58
C ASN A 96 -21.66 -0.60 -8.91
N SER A 97 -22.63 -0.03 -8.20
CA SER A 97 -23.86 -0.74 -7.86
C SER A 97 -24.70 -0.80 -9.14
N THR A 98 -24.84 -2.00 -9.69
CA THR A 98 -25.99 -2.39 -10.52
C THR A 98 -26.75 -3.44 -9.75
#